data_AF-A0A7Y2JIP2-F1
#
_entry.id   AF-A0A7Y2JIP2-F1
#
_cell.length_a   1.000
_cell.length_b   1.000
_cell.length_c   1.000
_cell.angle_alpha   90.00
_cell.angle_beta   90.00
_cell.angle_gamma   90.00
#
_symmetry.space_group_name_H-M   'P 1'
#
loop_
_entity.id
_entity.type
_entity.pdbx_description
1 polymer ?
#
loop_
_entity_poly.entity_id
_entity_poly.type
_entity_poly.pdbx_seq_one_letter_code
_entity_poly.pdbx_strand_id
1 'polypeptide(L)' 'MPVITEIEDLKRLYKRRVPKMFYEYAETGSWSQQTFRDNTEDFEKIRLRQRIAVDMDNRSTRTEMLGEEVAMPV' A
#
# COMPACT_ATOMS: atom_id res chain seq x y z
N MET A 1 -2.60 8.52 -21.40
CA MET A 1 -1.85 8.10 -20.19
C MET A 1 -2.13 6.63 -19.96
N PRO A 2 -1.17 5.82 -19.48
CA PRO A 2 -1.47 4.43 -19.11
C PRO A 2 -2.53 4.43 -18.00
N VAL A 3 -3.44 3.46 -18.06
CA VAL A 3 -4.41 3.21 -16.99
C VAL A 3 -3.64 2.70 -15.78
N ILE A 4 -3.95 3.22 -14.60
CA ILE A 4 -3.29 2.87 -13.34
C ILE A 4 -4.31 2.09 -12.52
N THR A 5 -3.99 0.84 -12.19
CA THR A 5 -4.91 -0.08 -11.51
C THR A 5 -4.35 -0.62 -10.19
N GLU A 6 -3.03 -0.59 -10.02
CA GLU A 6 -2.33 -1.03 -8.81
C GLU A 6 -1.18 -0.08 -8.45
N ILE A 7 -0.67 -0.21 -7.23
CA ILE A 7 0.50 0.56 -6.77
C ILE A 7 1.76 0.22 -7.59
N GLU A 8 1.90 -1.03 -8.05
CA GLU A 8 3.05 -1.42 -8.88
C GLU A 8 3.05 -0.73 -10.25
N ASP A 9 1.89 -0.36 -10.81
CA ASP A 9 1.83 0.49 -12.00
C ASP A 9 2.49 1.85 -11.76
N LEU A 10 2.23 2.45 -10.60
CA LEU A 10 2.88 3.70 -10.18
C LEU A 10 4.38 3.51 -10.02
N LYS A 11 4.82 2.39 -9.44
CA LYS A 11 6.24 2.07 -9.25
C LYS A 11 6.99 1.90 -10.57
N ARG A 12 6.39 1.22 -11.55
CA ARG A 12 6.92 1.09 -12.93
C ARG A 12 7.03 2.47 -13.60
N LEU A 13 6.05 3.35 -13.42
CA LEU A 13 6.11 4.73 -13.93
C LEU A 13 7.21 5.54 -13.26
N TYR A 14 7.34 5.42 -11.93
CA TYR A 14 8.35 6.08 -11.12
C TYR A 14 9.76 5.74 -11.60
N LYS A 15 10.07 4.44 -11.73
CA LYS A 15 11.36 3.93 -12.20
C LYS A 15 11.77 4.47 -13.58
N ARG A 16 10.78 4.67 -14.47
CA ARG A 16 11.03 5.16 -15.83
C ARG A 16 11.22 6.68 -15.89
N ARG A 17 10.58 7.43 -15.00
CA ARG A 17 10.45 8.89 -15.12
C ARG A 17 11.40 9.69 -14.25
N VAL A 18 11.91 9.10 -13.18
CA VAL A 18 12.72 9.82 -12.19
C VAL A 18 14.21 9.44 -12.34
N PRO A 19 15.16 10.38 -12.15
CA PRO A 19 16.57 10.05 -12.13
C PRO A 19 16.89 8.91 -11.16
N LYS A 20 17.77 8.01 -11.59
CA LYS A 20 18.12 6.77 -10.89
C LYS A 20 18.47 7.00 -9.41
N MET A 21 19.22 8.06 -9.10
CA MET A 21 19.61 8.40 -7.73
C MET A 21 18.40 8.55 -6.78
N PHE A 22 17.34 9.23 -7.21
CA PHE A 22 16.15 9.41 -6.38
C PHE A 22 15.32 8.13 -6.29
N TYR A 23 15.22 7.39 -7.39
CA TYR A 23 14.59 6.07 -7.40
C TYR A 23 15.25 5.14 -6.38
N GLU A 24 16.57 4.97 -6.46
CA GLU A 24 17.32 4.10 -5.55
C GLU A 24 17.26 4.59 -4.10
N TYR A 25 17.29 5.91 -3.87
CA TYR A 25 17.15 6.45 -2.52
C TYR A 25 15.82 6.08 -1.86
N ALA A 26 14.71 6.15 -2.61
CA ALA A 26 13.38 5.83 -2.07
C ALA A 26 13.06 4.32 -2.04
N GLU A 27 13.68 3.54 -2.92
CA GLU A 27 13.34 2.12 -3.17
C GLU A 27 14.41 1.14 -2.67
N THR A 28 15.20 1.53 -1.67
CA THR A 28 16.18 0.64 -1.03
C THR A 28 15.97 0.55 0.47
N GLY A 29 16.18 -0.64 1.01
CA GLY A 29 16.23 -0.90 2.46
C GLY A 29 17.65 -0.91 3.01
N SER A 30 17.76 -1.12 4.33
CA SER A 30 19.05 -1.26 5.02
C SER A 30 19.79 -2.53 4.61
N TRP A 31 21.09 -2.42 4.29
CA TRP A 31 22.00 -3.55 4.06
C TRP A 31 21.47 -4.56 3.02
N SER A 32 21.21 -5.82 3.41
CA SER A 32 20.66 -6.87 2.56
C SER A 32 19.16 -6.70 2.26
N GLN A 33 18.55 -5.64 2.79
CA GLN A 33 17.14 -5.24 2.58
C GLN A 33 16.13 -6.29 3.01
N GLN A 34 16.51 -7.16 3.96
CA GLN A 34 15.66 -8.24 4.43
C GLN A 34 14.34 -7.71 5.00
N THR A 35 14.40 -6.77 5.94
CA THR A 35 13.20 -6.15 6.54
C THR A 35 12.31 -5.45 5.52
N PHE A 36 12.90 -4.87 4.46
CA PHE A 36 12.12 -4.24 3.40
C PHE A 36 11.28 -5.27 2.63
N ARG A 37 11.84 -6.45 2.34
CA ARG A 37 11.11 -7.56 1.72
C ARG A 37 10.09 -8.17 2.68
N ASP A 38 10.49 -8.42 3.93
CA ASP A 38 9.62 -9.02 4.96
C ASP A 38 8.35 -8.19 5.16
N ASN A 39 8.46 -6.85 5.23
CA ASN A 39 7.31 -5.95 5.37
C ASN A 39 6.26 -6.12 4.26
N THR A 40 6.67 -6.58 3.06
CA THR A 40 5.75 -6.84 1.94
C THR A 40 5.26 -8.29 1.97
N GLU A 41 6.18 -9.25 2.11
CA GLU A 41 5.88 -10.69 2.08
C GLU A 41 5.03 -11.14 3.28
N ASP A 42 5.13 -10.47 4.42
CA ASP A 42 4.35 -10.79 5.62
C ASP A 42 2.84 -10.58 5.41
N PHE A 43 2.42 -9.64 4.57
CA PHE A 43 1.00 -9.44 4.26
C PHE A 43 0.40 -10.66 3.53
N GLU A 44 1.19 -11.41 2.75
CA GLU A 44 0.73 -12.62 2.05
C GLU A 44 0.37 -13.75 3.02
N LYS A 45 0.94 -13.71 4.24
CA LYS A 45 0.69 -14.68 5.31
C LYS A 45 -0.67 -14.44 5.98
N ILE A 46 -1.22 -13.23 5.86
CA ILE A 46 -2.49 -12.82 6.46
C ILE A 46 -3.63 -13.04 5.46
N ARG A 47 -4.60 -13.87 5.83
CA ARG A 47 -5.77 -14.15 4.99
C ARG A 47 -7.03 -13.55 5.60
N LEU A 48 -7.83 -12.88 4.78
CA LEU A 48 -9.15 -12.43 5.18
C LEU A 48 -10.12 -13.62 5.18
N ARG A 49 -10.85 -13.80 6.28
CA ARG A 49 -11.94 -14.78 6.34
C ARG A 49 -13.15 -14.20 5.63
N GLN A 50 -13.49 -14.75 4.47
CA GLN A 50 -14.69 -14.36 3.74
C GLN A 50 -15.94 -14.57 4.60
N ARG A 51 -16.80 -13.56 4.67
CA ARG A 51 -18.13 -13.63 5.28
C ARG A 51 -19.16 -13.42 4.17
N ILE A 52 -20.11 -14.32 4.07
CA ILE A 52 -21.15 -14.32 3.04
C ILE A 52 -22.51 -13.95 3.65
N ALA A 53 -23.44 -13.49 2.80
CA ALA A 53 -24.78 -13.07 3.20
C ALA A 53 -24.78 -11.99 4.30
N VAL A 54 -23.81 -11.07 4.23
CA VAL A 54 -23.74 -9.88 5.09
C VAL A 54 -24.13 -8.68 4.22
N ASP A 55 -25.07 -7.87 4.71
CA ASP A 55 -25.38 -6.59 4.09
C ASP A 55 -24.18 -5.64 4.20
N MET A 56 -23.78 -5.08 3.07
CA MET A 56 -22.61 -4.21 2.92
C MET A 56 -22.97 -2.77 2.55
N ASP A 57 -24.26 -2.43 2.58
CA ASP A 57 -24.73 -1.06 2.34
C ASP A 57 -24.24 -0.11 3.45
N ASN A 58 -24.09 1.16 3.09
CA ASN A 58 -23.65 2.24 3.98
C ASN A 58 -22.29 2.01 4.70
N ARG A 59 -21.41 1.17 4.15
CA ARG A 59 -20.03 1.04 4.65
C ARG A 59 -19.31 2.37 4.60
N SER A 60 -18.66 2.71 5.69
CA SER A 60 -17.81 3.88 5.82
C SER A 60 -16.44 3.48 6.35
N THR A 61 -15.40 4.11 5.83
CA THR A 61 -14.04 4.04 6.38
C THR A 61 -13.77 5.17 7.35
N ARG A 62 -14.70 6.12 7.52
CA ARG A 62 -14.50 7.27 8.42
C ARG A 62 -14.26 6.78 9.86
N THR A 63 -13.26 7.35 10.52
CA THR A 63 -12.91 7.03 11.91
C THR A 63 -12.34 8.27 12.59
N GLU A 64 -11.99 8.13 13.87
CA GLU A 64 -11.24 9.12 14.64
C GLU A 64 -9.80 8.65 14.88
N MET A 65 -8.82 9.54 14.76
CA MET A 65 -7.41 9.30 15.08
C MET A 65 -6.90 10.42 15.98
N LEU A 66 -6.49 10.07 17.21
CA LEU A 66 -5.98 11.03 18.20
C LEU A 66 -6.93 12.22 18.50
N GLY A 67 -8.25 12.02 18.48
CA GLY A 67 -9.21 13.10 18.67
C GLY A 67 -9.75 13.70 17.37
N GLU A 68 -9.12 13.40 16.23
CA GLU A 68 -9.41 14.05 14.96
C GLU A 68 -10.19 13.14 14.01
N GLU A 69 -11.20 13.71 13.36
CA GLU A 69 -12.03 13.02 12.39
C GLU A 69 -11.27 12.81 11.06
N VAL A 70 -11.17 11.55 10.61
CA VAL A 70 -10.50 11.17 9.35
C VAL A 70 -11.42 10.41 8.42
N ALA A 71 -11.26 10.62 7.11
CA ALA A 71 -12.10 9.96 6.09
C ALA A 71 -11.83 8.45 5.96
N MET A 72 -10.63 8.00 6.34
CA MET A 72 -10.20 6.61 6.27
C MET A 72 -9.06 6.33 7.28
N PRO A 73 -8.87 5.08 7.73
CA PRO A 73 -7.85 4.72 8.72
C PRO A 73 -6.49 4.45 8.05
N VAL A 74 -5.96 5.41 7.28
CA VAL A 74 -4.63 5.34 6.65
C VAL A 74 -3.89 6.67 6.75
#